data_AF-A0A8K1FN47-F1
#
_entry.id   AF-A0A8K1FN47-F1
#
_cell.length_a   1.000
_cell.length_b   1.000
_cell.length_c   1.000
_cell.angle_alpha   90.00
_cell.angle_beta   90.00
_cell.angle_gamma   90.00
#
_symmetry.space_group_name_H-M   'P 1'
#
loop_
_entity.id
_entity.type
_entity.pdbx_description
1 polymer ?
#
loop_
_entity_poly.entity_id
_entity_poly.type
_entity_poly.pdbx_seq_one_letter_code
_entity_poly.pdbx_strand_id
1 'polypeptide(L)'
;MVLDRALVVGILLFQNVTTVDYMGPATYLEQLGSAVGQKLEFHTVSETAGGPIQPIHWGPILASNSFEDAPRKWDIFIIPGGTGTVQISKDPKYVEYARAAAENSTDVLTVCTGARILANSGILDGKKATTNKLKFNEIAAESPEVDWQAQARWVVDGKYWSSSGIMAGIDLGHAYVSEKYGVDVAKKIASEIEYVPNTDPANDPFTYITKETPSPSPVPSAPASSRPAQLPFRIGVVLYENTTAMDMSAALTFLEPLKTLAGKKTEMYTIAEKAGGPIQPANQVPLFASVSIDDAPRKWDILVIPGGPGDEAFIKNIKMLEYVRKAATKAKDVLTVSTGSRILAATGLLDGKYATAKKTEILKIQAAYPAVKWIVNRRWVDDTKYWTASGSTAGLDMGFAYVTRRYNLKAAEKIATNTEYVPITNPVRDPFGLPTPAPSVVPAPKPPPKPREPPSSSAVPPPNPPPVPQQTPSSSTVPPPKPPPKPRETPAPPLATPAPSTTQTPGAGPAPAAKGDYVYAGPARPDSDSLNTWCSVNCPQFCPTQFCKKKGE
;
A
#
# COMPACT_ATOMS: atom_id res chain seq x y z
N MET A 1 0.12 20.03 -12.83
CA MET A 1 -1.16 20.73 -12.64
C MET A 1 -1.47 20.73 -11.15
N VAL A 2 -1.06 21.75 -10.41
CA VAL A 2 -1.47 21.91 -9.00
C VAL A 2 -2.53 22.99 -8.97
N LEU A 3 -3.69 22.68 -8.40
CA LEU A 3 -4.80 23.62 -8.30
C LEU A 3 -4.79 24.31 -6.94
N ASP A 4 -5.21 25.58 -6.92
CA ASP A 4 -5.33 26.36 -5.67
C ASP A 4 -6.48 25.87 -4.77
N ARG A 5 -7.46 25.18 -5.37
CA ARG A 5 -8.58 24.52 -4.66
C ARG A 5 -8.30 23.04 -4.41
N ALA A 6 -9.05 22.46 -3.47
CA ALA A 6 -9.05 21.03 -3.26
C ALA A 6 -9.66 20.29 -4.46
N LEU A 7 -9.10 19.12 -4.78
CA LEU A 7 -9.73 18.14 -5.67
C LEU A 7 -10.80 17.38 -4.90
N VAL A 8 -12.00 17.32 -5.47
CA VAL A 8 -13.12 16.57 -4.89
C VAL A 8 -13.11 15.16 -5.46
N VAL A 9 -12.81 14.19 -4.60
CA VAL A 9 -12.69 12.76 -4.95
C VAL A 9 -13.85 11.99 -4.35
N GLY A 10 -14.67 11.36 -5.19
CA GLY A 10 -15.76 10.49 -4.76
C GLY A 10 -15.39 9.01 -4.87
N ILE A 11 -15.85 8.21 -3.91
CA ILE A 11 -15.65 6.75 -3.89
C ILE A 11 -17.01 6.09 -3.66
N LEU A 12 -17.47 5.28 -4.62
CA LEU A 12 -18.72 4.52 -4.47
C LEU A 12 -18.52 3.33 -3.50
N LEU A 13 -19.31 3.29 -2.44
CA LEU A 13 -19.36 2.19 -1.47
C LEU A 13 -20.67 1.42 -1.56
N PHE A 14 -20.58 0.12 -1.29
CA PHE A 14 -21.71 -0.81 -1.28
C PHE A 14 -21.37 -2.05 -0.45
N GLN A 15 -22.38 -2.82 -0.07
CA GLN A 15 -22.19 -4.07 0.67
C GLN A 15 -21.34 -5.05 -0.14
N ASN A 16 -20.37 -5.69 0.51
CA ASN A 16 -19.39 -6.58 -0.12
C ASN A 16 -18.53 -5.90 -1.19
N VAL A 17 -18.19 -4.62 -0.99
CA VAL A 17 -17.13 -3.92 -1.74
C VAL A 17 -15.75 -4.52 -1.41
N THR A 18 -14.87 -4.59 -2.40
CA THR A 18 -13.45 -4.91 -2.18
C THR A 18 -12.69 -3.64 -1.83
N THR A 19 -12.15 -3.56 -0.61
CA THR A 19 -11.55 -2.30 -0.17
C THR A 19 -10.29 -1.90 -0.91
N VAL A 20 -9.44 -2.86 -1.28
CA VAL A 20 -8.20 -2.54 -2.00
C VAL A 20 -8.49 -1.96 -3.38
N ASP A 21 -9.63 -2.28 -3.99
CA ASP A 21 -10.01 -1.77 -5.32
C ASP A 21 -10.11 -0.24 -5.34
N TYR A 22 -10.63 0.38 -4.28
CA TYR A 22 -10.64 1.85 -4.19
C TYR A 22 -9.43 2.41 -3.45
N MET A 23 -8.85 1.68 -2.50
CA MET A 23 -7.65 2.12 -1.75
C MET A 23 -6.38 2.14 -2.60
N GLY A 24 -6.24 1.28 -3.59
CA GLY A 24 -5.12 1.31 -4.53
C GLY A 24 -4.96 2.68 -5.21
N PRO A 25 -5.93 3.10 -6.03
CA PRO A 25 -5.87 4.41 -6.68
C PRO A 25 -5.97 5.58 -5.69
N ALA A 26 -6.81 5.48 -4.64
CA ALA A 26 -6.93 6.57 -3.66
C ALA A 26 -5.61 6.87 -2.91
N THR A 27 -4.80 5.84 -2.62
CA THR A 27 -3.48 6.02 -1.97
C THR A 27 -2.54 6.85 -2.86
N TYR A 28 -2.59 6.68 -4.18
CA TYR A 28 -1.81 7.53 -5.10
C TYR A 28 -2.29 8.99 -5.08
N LEU A 29 -3.60 9.21 -5.07
CA LEU A 29 -4.19 10.55 -5.05
C LEU A 29 -3.87 11.28 -3.74
N GLU A 30 -4.01 10.62 -2.60
CA GLU A 30 -3.67 11.16 -1.28
C GLU A 30 -2.23 11.70 -1.23
N GLN A 31 -1.28 10.95 -1.78
CA GLN A 31 0.12 11.33 -1.78
C GLN A 31 0.44 12.54 -2.66
N LEU A 32 -0.49 13.03 -3.48
CA LEU A 32 -0.32 14.29 -4.22
C LEU A 32 -0.15 15.50 -3.28
N GLY A 33 -0.76 15.47 -2.09
CA GLY A 33 -0.57 16.52 -1.09
C GLY A 33 0.89 16.66 -0.66
N SER A 34 1.50 15.55 -0.27
CA SER A 34 2.92 15.50 0.13
C SER A 34 3.87 15.64 -1.07
N ALA A 35 3.48 15.11 -2.23
CA ALA A 35 4.33 15.08 -3.40
C ALA A 35 4.45 16.45 -4.08
N VAL A 36 3.32 17.16 -4.23
CA VAL A 36 3.19 18.39 -5.03
C VAL A 36 2.32 19.48 -4.38
N GLY A 37 1.87 19.32 -3.13
CA GLY A 37 1.06 20.32 -2.42
C GLY A 37 -0.41 20.37 -2.84
N GLN A 38 -0.91 19.39 -3.59
CA GLN A 38 -2.30 19.36 -4.02
C GLN A 38 -3.22 19.05 -2.83
N LYS A 39 -4.21 19.91 -2.58
CA LYS A 39 -5.26 19.63 -1.59
C LYS A 39 -6.27 18.63 -2.16
N LEU A 40 -6.75 17.72 -1.32
CA LEU A 40 -7.79 16.74 -1.67
C LEU A 40 -8.88 16.73 -0.61
N GLU A 41 -10.10 16.51 -1.06
CA GLU A 41 -11.32 16.29 -0.27
C GLU A 41 -11.92 14.97 -0.73
N PHE A 42 -11.90 13.96 0.15
CA PHE A 42 -12.46 12.64 -0.14
C PHE A 42 -13.90 12.51 0.39
N HIS A 43 -14.77 11.94 -0.43
CA HIS A 43 -16.13 11.55 -0.07
C HIS A 43 -16.33 10.06 -0.36
N THR A 44 -16.76 9.31 0.64
CA THR A 44 -17.29 7.96 0.45
C THR A 44 -18.80 8.04 0.33
N VAL A 45 -19.36 7.48 -0.74
CA VAL A 45 -20.77 7.65 -1.07
C VAL A 45 -21.47 6.29 -1.19
N SER A 46 -22.62 6.15 -0.56
CA SER A 46 -23.53 5.00 -0.75
C SER A 46 -24.99 5.43 -0.78
N GLU A 47 -25.93 4.49 -0.93
CA GLU A 47 -27.36 4.80 -0.95
C GLU A 47 -27.80 5.63 0.25
N THR A 48 -27.37 5.24 1.45
CA THR A 48 -27.57 6.01 2.68
C THR A 48 -26.24 6.49 3.23
N ALA A 49 -26.21 7.69 3.80
CA ALA A 49 -25.05 8.17 4.56
C ALA A 49 -24.90 7.36 5.84
N GLY A 50 -23.67 7.31 6.37
CA GLY A 50 -23.34 6.48 7.51
C GLY A 50 -23.17 5.01 7.11
N GLY A 51 -23.35 4.11 8.06
CA GLY A 51 -23.17 2.68 7.85
C GLY A 51 -23.90 1.88 8.91
N PRO A 52 -23.60 0.58 9.07
CA PRO A 52 -22.41 -0.10 8.56
C PRO A 52 -22.52 -0.58 7.11
N ILE A 53 -21.51 -0.27 6.30
CA ILE A 53 -21.22 -0.97 5.03
C ILE A 53 -20.23 -2.07 5.34
N GLN A 54 -20.51 -3.31 4.97
CA GLN A 54 -19.67 -4.46 5.26
C GLN A 54 -18.83 -4.82 4.03
N PRO A 55 -17.51 -4.55 4.00
CA PRO A 55 -16.64 -4.98 2.91
C PRO A 55 -16.33 -6.48 3.00
N ILE A 56 -15.80 -7.07 1.92
CA ILE A 56 -15.50 -8.51 1.85
C ILE A 56 -14.46 -8.93 2.91
N HIS A 57 -13.45 -8.08 3.11
CA HIS A 57 -12.24 -8.41 3.88
C HIS A 57 -12.07 -7.65 5.20
N TRP A 58 -13.05 -6.82 5.59
CA TRP A 58 -12.88 -5.78 6.64
C TRP A 58 -13.93 -5.82 7.74
N GLY A 59 -13.71 -5.07 8.82
CA GLY A 59 -14.80 -4.61 9.67
C GLY A 59 -15.70 -3.61 8.93
N PRO A 60 -16.86 -3.24 9.50
CA PRO A 60 -17.76 -2.29 8.86
C PRO A 60 -17.08 -0.94 8.64
N ILE A 61 -17.40 -0.29 7.52
CA ILE A 61 -16.99 1.07 7.16
C ILE A 61 -18.24 1.97 7.05
N LEU A 62 -18.04 3.30 7.01
CA LEU A 62 -19.12 4.28 6.88
C LEU A 62 -18.98 5.05 5.57
N ALA A 63 -20.10 5.34 4.92
CA ALA A 63 -20.14 6.38 3.90
C ALA A 63 -20.23 7.75 4.56
N SER A 64 -19.44 8.71 4.10
CA SER A 64 -19.56 10.12 4.51
C SER A 64 -20.85 10.74 3.98
N ASN A 65 -21.35 10.23 2.84
CA ASN A 65 -22.44 10.81 2.09
C ASN A 65 -23.44 9.76 1.60
N SER A 66 -24.71 10.14 1.53
CA SER A 66 -25.75 9.45 0.76
C SER A 66 -25.69 9.87 -0.70
N PHE A 67 -26.42 9.18 -1.58
CA PHE A 67 -26.61 9.61 -2.96
C PHE A 67 -27.25 11.01 -3.06
N GLU A 68 -28.05 11.41 -2.07
CA GLU A 68 -28.79 12.68 -2.07
C GLU A 68 -27.91 13.86 -1.64
N ASP A 69 -27.05 13.66 -0.64
CA ASP A 69 -26.23 14.71 -0.01
C ASP A 69 -24.80 14.80 -0.56
N ALA A 70 -24.38 13.86 -1.41
CA ALA A 70 -23.05 13.87 -2.01
C ALA A 70 -22.84 15.11 -2.93
N PRO A 71 -21.59 15.58 -3.08
CA PRO A 71 -21.21 16.55 -4.10
C PRO A 71 -21.77 16.20 -5.48
N ARG A 72 -22.23 17.22 -6.21
CA ARG A 72 -22.81 17.06 -7.56
C ARG A 72 -21.77 17.02 -8.67
N LYS A 73 -20.53 17.43 -8.39
CA LYS A 73 -19.41 17.44 -9.33
C LYS A 73 -18.19 16.81 -8.68
N TRP A 74 -17.48 16.02 -9.46
CA TRP A 74 -16.28 15.32 -9.03
C TRP A 74 -15.12 15.68 -9.93
N ASP A 75 -13.94 15.90 -9.33
CA ASP A 75 -12.72 15.89 -10.13
C ASP A 75 -12.38 14.44 -10.49
N ILE A 76 -12.51 13.53 -9.53
CA ILE A 76 -12.22 12.12 -9.71
C ILE A 76 -13.32 11.30 -9.03
N PHE A 77 -13.89 10.32 -9.74
CA PHE A 77 -14.85 9.39 -9.15
C PHE A 77 -14.37 7.94 -9.31
N ILE A 78 -14.23 7.23 -8.20
CA ILE A 78 -13.71 5.86 -8.13
C ILE A 78 -14.86 4.88 -7.91
N ILE A 79 -14.96 3.89 -8.79
CA ILE A 79 -15.94 2.80 -8.71
C ILE A 79 -15.19 1.48 -8.50
N PRO A 80 -15.12 0.98 -7.25
CA PRO A 80 -14.46 -0.28 -6.94
C PRO A 80 -15.28 -1.49 -7.41
N GLY A 81 -14.63 -2.64 -7.41
CA GLY A 81 -15.29 -3.92 -7.57
C GLY A 81 -15.69 -4.56 -6.24
N GLY A 82 -16.00 -5.85 -6.31
CA GLY A 82 -16.46 -6.66 -5.19
C GLY A 82 -17.68 -7.49 -5.55
N THR A 83 -17.99 -8.50 -4.74
CA THR A 83 -19.11 -9.41 -5.01
C THR A 83 -20.46 -8.70 -4.96
N GLY A 84 -20.54 -7.56 -4.28
CA GLY A 84 -21.73 -6.69 -4.27
C GLY A 84 -22.13 -6.17 -5.65
N THR A 85 -21.17 -6.00 -6.56
CA THR A 85 -21.41 -5.48 -7.93
C THR A 85 -22.43 -6.30 -8.72
N VAL A 86 -22.55 -7.60 -8.44
CA VAL A 86 -23.55 -8.48 -9.09
C VAL A 86 -24.98 -7.99 -8.83
N GLN A 87 -25.26 -7.53 -7.62
CA GLN A 87 -26.59 -7.06 -7.22
C GLN A 87 -26.77 -5.58 -7.59
N ILE A 88 -25.81 -4.72 -7.23
CA ILE A 88 -25.97 -3.27 -7.44
C ILE A 88 -25.91 -2.84 -8.90
N SER A 89 -25.30 -3.62 -9.79
CA SER A 89 -25.34 -3.35 -11.24
C SER A 89 -26.71 -3.60 -11.88
N LYS A 90 -27.66 -4.14 -11.12
CA LYS A 90 -29.07 -4.36 -11.51
C LYS A 90 -30.04 -3.49 -10.71
N ASP A 91 -29.55 -2.79 -9.71
CA ASP A 91 -30.35 -1.88 -8.89
C ASP A 91 -30.37 -0.50 -9.56
N PRO A 92 -31.55 -0.01 -9.99
CA PRO A 92 -31.67 1.29 -10.63
C PRO A 92 -31.05 2.43 -9.81
N LYS A 93 -31.14 2.40 -8.48
CA LYS A 93 -30.59 3.46 -7.61
C LYS A 93 -29.08 3.60 -7.77
N TYR A 94 -28.36 2.47 -7.76
CA TYR A 94 -26.90 2.45 -7.91
C TYR A 94 -26.49 2.75 -9.35
N VAL A 95 -27.19 2.18 -10.33
CA VAL A 95 -26.89 2.40 -11.76
C VAL A 95 -27.10 3.86 -12.14
N GLU A 96 -28.24 4.45 -11.78
CA GLU A 96 -28.56 5.86 -12.07
C GLU A 96 -27.61 6.81 -11.33
N TYR A 97 -27.30 6.53 -10.06
CA TYR A 97 -26.34 7.35 -9.31
C TYR A 97 -24.94 7.28 -9.93
N ALA A 98 -24.43 6.07 -10.21
CA ALA A 98 -23.12 5.89 -10.83
C ALA A 98 -23.05 6.56 -12.21
N ARG A 99 -24.14 6.49 -12.98
CA ARG A 99 -24.28 7.20 -14.26
C ARG A 99 -24.14 8.71 -14.08
N ALA A 100 -24.96 9.30 -13.21
CA ALA A 100 -24.96 10.73 -12.95
C ALA A 100 -23.61 11.23 -12.38
N ALA A 101 -23.00 10.46 -11.47
CA ALA A 101 -21.69 10.78 -10.92
C ALA A 101 -20.63 10.75 -12.03
N ALA A 102 -20.61 9.72 -12.87
CA ALA A 102 -19.66 9.59 -13.96
C ALA A 102 -19.82 10.70 -15.03
N GLU A 103 -21.05 11.07 -15.39
CA GLU A 103 -21.33 12.20 -16.28
C GLU A 103 -20.78 13.51 -15.71
N ASN A 104 -20.94 13.74 -14.40
CA ASN A 104 -20.48 14.94 -13.70
C ASN A 104 -19.05 14.87 -13.13
N SER A 105 -18.27 13.87 -13.54
CA SER A 105 -16.85 13.72 -13.16
C SER A 105 -15.91 14.21 -14.26
N THR A 106 -14.76 14.79 -13.87
CA THR A 106 -13.67 15.10 -14.80
C THR A 106 -12.97 13.82 -15.26
N ASP A 107 -12.61 12.93 -14.33
CA ASP A 107 -12.09 11.58 -14.62
C ASP A 107 -12.86 10.53 -13.78
N VAL A 108 -13.06 9.34 -14.36
CA VAL A 108 -13.74 8.22 -13.70
C VAL A 108 -12.82 7.01 -13.73
N LEU A 109 -12.54 6.44 -12.56
CA LEU A 109 -11.67 5.28 -12.40
C LEU A 109 -12.52 4.09 -11.95
N THR A 110 -12.57 3.03 -12.75
CA THR A 110 -13.18 1.76 -12.38
C THR A 110 -12.11 0.71 -12.15
N VAL A 111 -12.30 -0.09 -11.10
CA VAL A 111 -11.38 -1.19 -10.76
C VAL A 111 -12.17 -2.47 -10.63
N CYS A 112 -11.61 -3.57 -11.14
CA CYS A 112 -12.18 -4.90 -11.05
C CYS A 112 -13.60 -4.90 -11.63
N THR A 113 -14.56 -5.50 -10.93
CA THR A 113 -15.95 -5.56 -11.37
C THR A 113 -16.70 -4.22 -11.32
N GLY A 114 -16.06 -3.12 -10.89
CA GLY A 114 -16.66 -1.79 -10.88
C GLY A 114 -17.07 -1.30 -12.27
N ALA A 115 -16.35 -1.73 -13.32
CA ALA A 115 -16.69 -1.42 -14.71
C ALA A 115 -18.09 -1.94 -15.11
N ARG A 116 -18.57 -3.03 -14.49
CA ARG A 116 -19.89 -3.61 -14.73
C ARG A 116 -21.02 -2.61 -14.47
N ILE A 117 -20.88 -1.76 -13.45
CA ILE A 117 -21.91 -0.80 -13.05
C ILE A 117 -22.07 0.28 -14.13
N LEU A 118 -20.94 0.81 -14.64
CA LEU A 118 -20.98 1.81 -15.72
C LEU A 118 -21.40 1.19 -17.06
N ALA A 119 -20.97 -0.03 -17.35
CA ALA A 119 -21.38 -0.75 -18.56
C ALA A 119 -22.91 -0.94 -18.57
N ASN A 120 -23.50 -1.42 -17.48
CA ASN A 120 -24.95 -1.58 -17.36
C ASN A 120 -25.73 -0.26 -17.39
N SER A 121 -25.07 0.88 -17.12
CA SER A 121 -25.70 2.21 -17.27
C SER A 121 -25.73 2.71 -18.72
N GLY A 122 -25.05 2.02 -19.66
CA GLY A 122 -24.87 2.43 -21.06
C GLY A 122 -23.81 3.53 -21.28
N ILE A 123 -23.13 4.00 -20.22
CA ILE A 123 -22.09 5.04 -20.35
C ILE A 123 -20.87 4.56 -21.14
N LEU A 124 -20.58 3.25 -21.08
CA LEU A 124 -19.42 2.67 -21.75
C LEU A 124 -19.74 2.13 -23.16
N ASP A 125 -20.97 2.32 -23.67
CA ASP A 125 -21.35 1.84 -24.99
C ASP A 125 -20.47 2.50 -26.08
N GLY A 126 -19.85 1.68 -26.93
CA GLY A 126 -18.88 2.10 -27.94
C GLY A 126 -17.52 2.56 -27.39
N LYS A 127 -17.27 2.43 -26.08
CA LYS A 127 -16.02 2.81 -25.43
C LYS A 127 -15.12 1.60 -25.20
N LYS A 128 -13.81 1.84 -25.24
CA LYS A 128 -12.83 0.84 -24.81
C LYS A 128 -12.83 0.75 -23.29
N ALA A 129 -12.97 -0.46 -22.77
CA ALA A 129 -12.88 -0.72 -21.33
C ALA A 129 -12.29 -2.09 -21.03
N THR A 130 -11.88 -2.33 -19.78
CA THR A 130 -11.53 -3.66 -19.28
C THR A 130 -12.12 -3.89 -17.88
N THR A 131 -12.02 -5.13 -17.40
CA THR A 131 -12.47 -5.59 -16.08
C THR A 131 -11.60 -6.76 -15.64
N ASN A 132 -11.77 -7.26 -14.41
CA ASN A 132 -10.94 -8.35 -13.88
C ASN A 132 -11.10 -9.64 -14.69
N LYS A 133 -10.01 -10.39 -14.84
CA LYS A 133 -9.90 -11.51 -15.78
C LYS A 133 -10.82 -12.67 -15.41
N LEU A 134 -11.07 -12.85 -14.12
CA LEU A 134 -11.98 -13.87 -13.61
C LEU A 134 -13.45 -13.63 -14.00
N LYS A 135 -13.90 -12.37 -14.10
CA LYS A 135 -15.29 -12.02 -14.46
C LYS A 135 -15.43 -11.40 -15.85
N PHE A 136 -14.35 -11.34 -16.62
CA PHE A 136 -14.33 -10.68 -17.92
C PHE A 136 -15.40 -11.20 -18.87
N ASN A 137 -15.44 -12.52 -19.11
CA ASN A 137 -16.40 -13.10 -20.06
C ASN A 137 -17.86 -12.90 -19.59
N GLU A 138 -18.13 -12.99 -18.29
CA GLU A 138 -19.46 -12.75 -17.71
C GLU A 138 -19.91 -11.30 -17.96
N ILE A 139 -19.07 -10.34 -17.59
CA ILE A 139 -19.39 -8.91 -17.71
C ILE A 139 -19.45 -8.49 -19.18
N ALA A 140 -18.55 -8.99 -20.02
CA ALA A 140 -18.54 -8.66 -21.44
C ALA A 140 -19.80 -9.14 -22.17
N ALA A 141 -20.33 -10.32 -21.79
CA ALA A 141 -21.57 -10.84 -22.33
C ALA A 141 -22.81 -10.02 -21.90
N GLU A 142 -22.76 -9.38 -20.71
CA GLU A 142 -23.85 -8.54 -20.21
C GLU A 142 -23.91 -7.16 -20.87
N SER A 143 -22.81 -6.68 -21.43
CA SER A 143 -22.71 -5.37 -22.09
C SER A 143 -21.91 -5.47 -23.39
N PRO A 144 -22.48 -6.07 -24.45
CA PRO A 144 -21.77 -6.35 -25.70
C PRO A 144 -21.44 -5.09 -26.52
N GLU A 145 -22.09 -3.97 -26.24
CA GLU A 145 -21.85 -2.70 -26.93
C GLU A 145 -20.54 -2.02 -26.51
N VAL A 146 -19.90 -2.47 -25.42
CA VAL A 146 -18.60 -1.97 -24.96
C VAL A 146 -17.46 -2.68 -25.71
N ASP A 147 -16.45 -1.94 -26.17
CA ASP A 147 -15.26 -2.49 -26.81
C ASP A 147 -14.28 -3.06 -25.75
N TRP A 148 -14.62 -4.25 -25.24
CA TRP A 148 -13.89 -4.88 -24.14
C TRP A 148 -12.48 -5.36 -24.52
N GLN A 149 -11.47 -4.79 -23.88
CA GLN A 149 -10.06 -5.16 -24.06
C GLN A 149 -9.67 -6.27 -23.09
N ALA A 150 -9.80 -7.52 -23.52
CA ALA A 150 -9.54 -8.71 -22.68
C ALA A 150 -8.14 -8.76 -22.11
N GLN A 151 -7.14 -8.34 -22.88
CA GLN A 151 -5.73 -8.46 -22.53
C GLN A 151 -5.23 -7.32 -21.64
N ALA A 152 -5.88 -6.16 -21.72
CA ALA A 152 -5.40 -4.93 -21.10
C ALA A 152 -5.40 -5.03 -19.58
N ARG A 153 -4.31 -4.60 -18.95
CA ARG A 153 -4.23 -4.40 -17.51
C ARG A 153 -5.08 -3.20 -17.10
N TRP A 154 -4.99 -2.11 -17.87
CA TRP A 154 -5.94 -1.01 -17.83
C TRP A 154 -6.17 -0.40 -19.21
N VAL A 155 -7.28 0.32 -19.35
CA VAL A 155 -7.71 0.99 -20.57
C VAL A 155 -8.12 2.41 -20.23
N VAL A 156 -7.76 3.34 -21.11
CA VAL A 156 -8.18 4.74 -21.06
C VAL A 156 -8.93 5.08 -22.35
N ASP A 157 -10.17 5.52 -22.22
CA ASP A 157 -10.98 6.06 -23.32
C ASP A 157 -11.62 7.39 -22.88
N GLY A 158 -11.02 8.49 -23.33
CA GLY A 158 -11.40 9.83 -22.89
C GLY A 158 -11.20 9.99 -21.38
N LYS A 159 -12.29 10.22 -20.64
CA LYS A 159 -12.26 10.38 -19.18
C LYS A 159 -12.46 9.09 -18.39
N TYR A 160 -12.67 7.96 -19.07
CA TYR A 160 -12.95 6.68 -18.44
C TYR A 160 -11.68 5.84 -18.37
N TRP A 161 -11.24 5.59 -17.14
CA TRP A 161 -10.08 4.78 -16.79
C TRP A 161 -10.60 3.49 -16.18
N SER A 162 -10.37 2.35 -16.82
CA SER A 162 -10.82 1.05 -16.31
C SER A 162 -9.64 0.12 -16.13
N SER A 163 -9.56 -0.59 -15.00
CA SER A 163 -8.52 -1.58 -14.75
C SER A 163 -9.09 -2.98 -14.51
N SER A 164 -8.21 -3.97 -14.59
CA SER A 164 -8.49 -5.36 -14.25
C SER A 164 -8.60 -5.53 -12.73
N GLY A 165 -8.02 -6.58 -12.14
CA GLY A 165 -8.12 -6.85 -10.70
C GLY A 165 -7.37 -5.87 -9.80
N ILE A 166 -7.27 -6.23 -8.52
CA ILE A 166 -6.77 -5.37 -7.43
C ILE A 166 -5.42 -4.73 -7.77
N MET A 167 -4.44 -5.51 -8.23
CA MET A 167 -3.11 -4.97 -8.52
C MET A 167 -3.11 -4.03 -9.72
N ALA A 168 -3.90 -4.35 -10.75
CA ALA A 168 -4.08 -3.46 -11.89
C ALA A 168 -4.73 -2.13 -11.49
N GLY A 169 -5.56 -2.10 -10.45
CA GLY A 169 -6.10 -0.87 -9.86
C GLY A 169 -5.07 0.00 -9.15
N ILE A 170 -4.07 -0.61 -8.50
CA ILE A 170 -2.94 0.14 -7.92
C ILE A 170 -2.07 0.73 -9.04
N ASP A 171 -1.80 -0.06 -10.09
CA ASP A 171 -1.10 0.39 -11.29
C ASP A 171 -1.86 1.50 -12.04
N LEU A 172 -3.20 1.42 -12.08
CA LEU A 172 -4.06 2.48 -12.62
C LEU A 172 -3.84 3.80 -11.90
N GLY A 173 -3.74 3.78 -10.56
CA GLY A 173 -3.41 4.96 -9.77
C GLY A 173 -2.05 5.56 -10.16
N HIS A 174 -1.04 4.71 -10.36
CA HIS A 174 0.28 5.14 -10.83
C HIS A 174 0.21 5.77 -12.23
N ALA A 175 -0.49 5.12 -13.16
CA ALA A 175 -0.65 5.58 -14.54
C ALA A 175 -1.41 6.91 -14.59
N TYR A 176 -2.50 7.03 -13.83
CA TYR A 176 -3.28 8.26 -13.72
C TYR A 176 -2.43 9.44 -13.22
N VAL A 177 -1.68 9.25 -12.13
CA VAL A 177 -0.79 10.30 -11.62
C VAL A 177 0.33 10.61 -12.62
N SER A 178 0.89 9.59 -13.29
CA SER A 178 1.93 9.78 -14.30
C SER A 178 1.44 10.68 -15.44
N GLU A 179 0.20 10.46 -15.90
CA GLU A 179 -0.39 11.24 -16.99
C GLU A 179 -0.74 12.67 -16.55
N LYS A 180 -1.37 12.84 -15.37
CA LYS A 180 -1.91 14.15 -14.94
C LYS A 180 -0.87 15.04 -14.24
N TYR A 181 0.11 14.46 -13.57
CA TYR A 181 1.10 15.17 -12.73
C TYR A 181 2.55 14.93 -13.15
N GLY A 182 2.81 13.98 -14.05
CA GLY A 182 4.13 13.64 -14.55
C GLY A 182 4.72 12.41 -13.87
N VAL A 183 5.53 11.68 -14.63
CA VAL A 183 6.15 10.41 -14.23
C VAL A 183 7.00 10.54 -12.97
N ASP A 184 7.69 11.66 -12.78
CA ASP A 184 8.55 11.87 -11.60
C ASP A 184 7.73 12.00 -10.31
N VAL A 185 6.55 12.61 -10.37
CA VAL A 185 5.60 12.66 -9.25
C VAL A 185 5.11 11.26 -8.94
N ALA A 186 4.71 10.50 -9.96
CA ALA A 186 4.26 9.12 -9.78
C ALA A 186 5.36 8.22 -9.20
N LYS A 187 6.61 8.36 -9.64
CA LYS A 187 7.78 7.64 -9.09
C LYS A 187 8.08 8.01 -7.65
N LYS A 188 7.99 9.30 -7.29
CA LYS A 188 8.15 9.78 -5.92
C LYS A 188 7.09 9.15 -5.02
N ILE A 189 5.84 9.15 -5.45
CA ILE A 189 4.72 8.52 -4.71
C ILE A 189 4.92 7.02 -4.61
N ALA A 190 5.24 6.33 -5.71
CA ALA A 190 5.52 4.90 -5.73
C ALA A 190 6.63 4.51 -4.74
N SER A 191 7.67 5.34 -4.64
CA SER A 191 8.75 5.16 -3.66
C SER A 191 8.29 5.36 -2.23
N GLU A 192 7.44 6.36 -1.97
CA GLU A 192 6.89 6.66 -0.63
C GLU A 192 5.97 5.55 -0.11
N ILE A 193 5.17 4.94 -0.98
CA ILE A 193 4.27 3.82 -0.64
C ILE A 193 4.93 2.44 -0.86
N GLU A 194 6.20 2.45 -1.27
CA GLU A 194 7.06 1.30 -1.53
C GLU A 194 6.47 0.28 -2.52
N TYR A 195 5.81 0.77 -3.58
CA TYR A 195 5.11 -0.04 -4.57
C TYR A 195 5.79 -0.03 -5.92
N VAL A 196 5.99 -1.22 -6.51
CA VAL A 196 6.60 -1.39 -7.84
C VAL A 196 5.48 -1.44 -8.88
N PRO A 197 5.25 -0.36 -9.64
CA PRO A 197 4.18 -0.38 -10.61
C PRO A 197 4.55 -1.24 -11.82
N ASN A 198 3.59 -2.01 -12.32
CA ASN A 198 3.63 -2.48 -13.70
C ASN A 198 3.13 -1.34 -14.61
N THR A 199 4.02 -0.87 -15.49
CA THR A 199 3.74 0.26 -16.39
C THR A 199 3.26 -0.17 -17.78
N ASP A 200 2.99 -1.46 -18.01
CA ASP A 200 2.43 -1.96 -19.27
C ASP A 200 0.88 -2.01 -19.22
N PRO A 201 0.17 -1.13 -19.95
CA PRO A 201 -1.30 -1.13 -20.00
C PRO A 201 -1.88 -2.33 -20.74
N ALA A 202 -1.15 -2.89 -21.71
CA ALA A 202 -1.71 -3.83 -22.68
C ALA A 202 -1.62 -5.29 -22.22
N ASN A 203 -0.71 -5.58 -21.29
CA ASN A 203 -0.37 -6.95 -20.92
C ASN A 203 -0.69 -7.25 -19.46
N ASP A 204 -1.84 -7.87 -19.22
CA ASP A 204 -2.16 -8.45 -17.93
C ASP A 204 -1.72 -9.94 -17.84
N PRO A 205 -0.90 -10.32 -16.85
CA PRO A 205 -0.39 -11.69 -16.74
C PRO A 205 -1.47 -12.71 -16.39
N PHE A 206 -2.68 -12.29 -16.01
CA PHE A 206 -3.81 -13.16 -15.66
C PHE A 206 -4.76 -13.43 -16.84
N THR A 207 -4.40 -12.99 -18.04
CA THR A 207 -5.20 -13.20 -19.26
C THR A 207 -5.40 -14.66 -19.64
N TYR A 208 -4.60 -15.60 -19.13
CA TYR A 208 -4.85 -17.03 -19.32
C TYR A 208 -6.18 -17.47 -18.69
N ILE A 209 -6.64 -16.79 -17.63
CA ILE A 209 -7.91 -17.10 -16.94
C ILE A 209 -9.10 -16.91 -17.89
N THR A 210 -9.05 -15.92 -18.78
CA THR A 210 -10.16 -15.64 -19.72
C THR A 210 -10.32 -16.74 -20.78
N LYS A 211 -9.27 -17.53 -21.02
CA LYS A 211 -9.26 -18.64 -21.99
C LYS A 211 -9.68 -19.97 -21.39
N GLU A 212 -9.65 -20.11 -20.06
CA GLU A 212 -9.74 -21.42 -19.38
C GLU A 212 -11.02 -21.65 -18.56
N THR A 213 -11.96 -20.72 -18.44
CA THR A 213 -13.14 -20.93 -17.57
C THR A 213 -14.34 -21.59 -18.27
N PRO A 214 -14.65 -22.87 -17.98
CA PRO A 214 -16.02 -23.26 -17.69
C PRO A 214 -16.47 -22.66 -16.34
N SER A 215 -17.78 -22.49 -16.19
CA SER A 215 -18.47 -21.97 -15.01
C SER A 215 -17.92 -22.54 -13.68
N PRO A 216 -17.77 -21.73 -12.61
CA PRO A 216 -17.35 -22.24 -11.31
C PRO A 216 -18.38 -23.25 -10.81
N SER A 217 -17.98 -24.52 -10.73
CA SER A 217 -18.75 -25.51 -9.99
C SER A 217 -18.75 -25.09 -8.51
N PRO A 218 -19.92 -25.12 -7.84
CA PRO A 218 -19.97 -24.86 -6.41
C PRO A 218 -19.04 -25.82 -5.68
N VAL A 219 -18.14 -25.27 -4.87
CA VAL A 219 -17.34 -26.07 -3.93
C VAL A 219 -18.34 -26.74 -2.99
N PRO A 220 -18.37 -28.08 -2.87
CA PRO A 220 -19.25 -28.74 -1.92
C PRO A 220 -18.95 -28.20 -0.52
N SER A 221 -19.97 -27.64 0.14
CA SER A 221 -19.90 -27.41 1.57
C SER A 221 -19.69 -28.76 2.23
N ALA A 222 -18.58 -28.91 2.96
CA ALA A 222 -18.37 -30.09 3.79
C ALA A 222 -19.57 -30.23 4.74
N PRO A 223 -20.13 -31.44 4.94
CA PRO A 223 -21.21 -31.62 5.88
C PRO A 223 -20.73 -31.18 7.26
N ALA A 224 -21.54 -30.35 7.93
CA ALA A 224 -21.27 -29.91 9.28
C ALA A 224 -21.23 -31.14 10.20
N SER A 225 -20.01 -31.61 10.52
CA SER A 225 -19.84 -32.59 11.58
C SER A 225 -20.25 -31.90 12.89
N SER A 226 -21.08 -32.56 13.68
CA SER A 226 -21.41 -32.19 15.06
C SER A 226 -20.18 -32.33 15.97
N ARG A 227 -19.20 -31.45 15.74
CA ARG A 227 -18.02 -31.29 16.59
C ARG A 227 -18.40 -30.32 17.71
N PRO A 228 -17.97 -30.54 18.96
CA PRO A 228 -18.20 -29.58 20.04
C PRO A 228 -17.79 -28.18 19.60
N ALA A 229 -18.56 -27.15 20.00
CA ALA A 229 -18.40 -25.77 19.56
C ALA A 229 -16.94 -25.31 19.74
N GLN A 230 -16.16 -25.35 18.65
CA GLN A 230 -14.79 -24.88 18.66
C GLN A 230 -14.82 -23.35 18.72
N LEU A 231 -14.00 -22.77 19.61
CA LEU A 231 -13.82 -21.33 19.65
C LEU A 231 -13.46 -20.78 18.26
N PRO A 232 -14.06 -19.65 17.84
CA PRO A 232 -13.86 -19.07 16.52
C PRO A 232 -12.39 -18.66 16.32
N PHE A 233 -11.94 -18.67 15.07
CA PHE A 233 -10.64 -18.13 14.69
C PHE A 233 -10.72 -16.60 14.70
N ARG A 234 -9.94 -15.93 15.55
CA ARG A 234 -10.09 -14.50 15.82
C ARG A 234 -8.96 -13.68 15.23
N ILE A 235 -9.32 -12.69 14.42
CA ILE A 235 -8.41 -11.69 13.86
C ILE A 235 -8.73 -10.34 14.53
N GLY A 236 -7.76 -9.76 15.22
CA GLY A 236 -7.86 -8.44 15.81
C GLY A 236 -7.06 -7.44 14.98
N VAL A 237 -7.59 -6.25 14.76
CA VAL A 237 -6.92 -5.19 13.99
C VAL A 237 -6.92 -3.91 14.81
N VAL A 238 -5.74 -3.41 15.15
CA VAL A 238 -5.58 -2.22 16.00
C VAL A 238 -5.75 -0.95 15.15
N LEU A 239 -6.69 -0.10 15.55
CA LEU A 239 -6.97 1.19 14.91
C LEU A 239 -6.66 2.34 15.86
N TYR A 240 -6.25 3.46 15.27
CA TYR A 240 -5.95 4.72 15.95
C TYR A 240 -6.07 5.91 14.99
N GLU A 241 -6.15 7.11 15.53
CA GLU A 241 -6.17 8.35 14.73
C GLU A 241 -4.96 8.40 13.80
N ASN A 242 -5.19 8.76 12.54
CA ASN A 242 -4.21 8.75 11.45
C ASN A 242 -3.58 7.37 11.18
N THR A 243 -4.35 6.28 11.35
CA THR A 243 -3.98 4.97 10.78
C THR A 243 -4.02 5.04 9.26
N THR A 244 -3.06 4.41 8.57
CA THR A 244 -3.10 4.26 7.11
C THR A 244 -4.00 3.07 6.75
N ALA A 245 -5.15 3.33 6.12
CA ALA A 245 -6.09 2.24 5.80
C ALA A 245 -5.50 1.21 4.83
N MET A 246 -4.57 1.60 3.96
CA MET A 246 -3.84 0.69 3.07
C MET A 246 -2.95 -0.32 3.83
N ASP A 247 -2.35 0.07 4.96
CA ASP A 247 -1.54 -0.85 5.77
C ASP A 247 -2.38 -1.98 6.35
N MET A 248 -3.60 -1.64 6.77
CA MET A 248 -4.58 -2.61 7.20
C MET A 248 -5.07 -3.46 6.02
N SER A 249 -5.44 -2.83 4.91
CA SER A 249 -5.97 -3.50 3.71
C SER A 249 -5.04 -4.59 3.21
N ALA A 250 -3.76 -4.23 3.05
CA ALA A 250 -2.73 -5.06 2.45
C ALA A 250 -2.50 -6.33 3.25
N ALA A 251 -2.46 -6.20 4.59
CA ALA A 251 -2.34 -7.35 5.48
C ALA A 251 -3.58 -8.26 5.44
N LEU A 252 -4.78 -7.70 5.38
CA LEU A 252 -6.02 -8.46 5.45
C LEU A 252 -6.40 -9.18 4.15
N THR A 253 -5.99 -8.67 2.98
CA THR A 253 -6.32 -9.26 1.67
C THR A 253 -6.01 -10.76 1.59
N PHE A 254 -4.85 -11.18 2.12
CA PHE A 254 -4.45 -12.59 2.09
C PHE A 254 -5.02 -13.42 3.25
N LEU A 255 -5.64 -12.81 4.26
CA LEU A 255 -6.25 -13.55 5.35
C LEU A 255 -7.67 -14.04 5.02
N GLU A 256 -8.21 -13.70 3.86
CA GLU A 256 -9.57 -14.06 3.46
C GLU A 256 -9.86 -15.57 3.54
N PRO A 257 -9.03 -16.46 2.96
CA PRO A 257 -9.37 -17.87 2.96
C PRO A 257 -9.26 -18.50 4.33
N LEU A 258 -8.75 -17.81 5.36
CA LEU A 258 -8.77 -18.35 6.72
C LEU A 258 -10.21 -18.64 7.17
N LYS A 259 -11.21 -17.93 6.64
CA LYS A 259 -12.63 -18.27 6.81
C LYS A 259 -12.95 -19.71 6.44
N THR A 260 -12.28 -20.26 5.42
CA THR A 260 -12.47 -21.64 4.93
C THR A 260 -11.38 -22.59 5.44
N LEU A 261 -10.11 -22.15 5.44
CA LEU A 261 -8.94 -22.95 5.77
C LEU A 261 -8.78 -23.21 7.27
N ALA A 262 -9.27 -22.30 8.14
CA ALA A 262 -9.21 -22.51 9.57
C ALA A 262 -10.15 -23.63 10.04
N GLY A 263 -11.07 -24.10 9.19
CA GLY A 263 -12.07 -25.12 9.55
C GLY A 263 -13.01 -24.69 10.67
N LYS A 264 -13.09 -23.39 10.95
CA LYS A 264 -13.86 -22.77 12.03
C LYS A 264 -14.41 -21.43 11.57
N LYS A 265 -15.51 -20.99 12.20
CA LYS A 265 -16.00 -19.62 12.04
C LYS A 265 -14.86 -18.64 12.33
N THR A 266 -14.59 -17.74 11.38
CA THR A 266 -13.61 -16.66 11.57
C THR A 266 -14.33 -15.39 11.97
N GLU A 267 -13.87 -14.75 13.04
CA GLU A 267 -14.39 -13.48 13.54
C GLU A 267 -13.28 -12.44 13.49
N MET A 268 -13.61 -11.26 12.99
CA MET A 268 -12.67 -10.17 12.86
C MET A 268 -13.17 -8.95 13.62
N TYR A 269 -12.26 -8.28 14.29
CA TYR A 269 -12.55 -7.14 15.15
C TYR A 269 -11.57 -6.01 14.82
N THR A 270 -12.10 -4.85 14.50
CA THR A 270 -11.35 -3.59 14.56
C THR A 270 -11.43 -3.04 15.98
N ILE A 271 -10.28 -2.69 16.55
CA ILE A 271 -10.09 -2.41 17.97
C ILE A 271 -9.48 -1.02 18.13
N ALA A 272 -10.10 -0.15 18.92
CA ALA A 272 -9.52 1.13 19.31
C ALA A 272 -9.74 1.40 20.80
N GLU A 273 -9.22 2.50 21.33
CA GLU A 273 -9.39 2.86 22.75
C GLU A 273 -10.88 2.90 23.12
N LYS A 274 -11.71 3.47 22.24
CA LYS A 274 -13.17 3.47 22.34
C LYS A 274 -13.75 2.75 21.12
N ALA A 275 -14.80 1.97 21.35
CA ALA A 275 -15.61 1.44 20.25
C ALA A 275 -16.33 2.60 19.55
N GLY A 276 -16.70 2.38 18.30
CA GLY A 276 -17.38 3.39 17.49
C GLY A 276 -16.45 4.06 16.48
N GLY A 277 -16.93 5.16 15.94
CA GLY A 277 -16.24 5.97 14.94
C GLY A 277 -17.06 7.20 14.59
N PRO A 278 -16.51 8.10 13.75
CA PRO A 278 -15.35 7.85 12.90
C PRO A 278 -14.00 8.00 13.61
N ILE A 279 -13.10 7.04 13.40
CA ILE A 279 -11.66 7.21 13.60
C ILE A 279 -11.13 7.85 12.32
N GLN A 280 -10.48 9.00 12.41
CA GLN A 280 -9.97 9.68 11.21
C GLN A 280 -8.70 8.96 10.76
N PRO A 281 -8.66 8.30 9.59
CA PRO A 281 -7.41 7.77 9.09
C PRO A 281 -6.57 8.88 8.42
N ALA A 282 -5.33 8.54 8.08
CA ALA A 282 -4.48 9.44 7.30
C ALA A 282 -5.09 9.78 5.92
N ASN A 283 -5.78 8.81 5.33
CA ASN A 283 -6.30 8.87 3.97
C ASN A 283 -7.77 9.33 3.86
N GLN A 284 -8.28 10.02 4.90
CA GLN A 284 -9.62 10.61 4.97
C GLN A 284 -10.81 9.64 4.75
N VAL A 285 -10.62 8.32 4.79
CA VAL A 285 -11.68 7.30 4.63
C VAL A 285 -12.14 6.77 6.00
N PRO A 286 -13.29 7.21 6.55
CA PRO A 286 -13.63 6.95 7.95
C PRO A 286 -13.51 5.48 8.35
N LEU A 287 -12.68 5.19 9.36
CA LEU A 287 -12.56 3.86 9.93
C LEU A 287 -13.45 3.74 11.18
N PHE A 288 -13.88 2.51 11.48
CA PHE A 288 -14.75 2.22 12.62
C PHE A 288 -14.16 1.12 13.47
N ALA A 289 -14.11 1.33 14.79
CA ALA A 289 -13.76 0.31 15.75
C ALA A 289 -15.01 -0.47 16.16
N SER A 290 -15.04 -1.76 15.82
CA SER A 290 -16.09 -2.69 16.23
C SER A 290 -16.15 -2.90 17.75
N VAL A 291 -15.01 -2.76 18.44
CA VAL A 291 -14.88 -2.97 19.89
C VAL A 291 -13.87 -2.01 20.50
N SER A 292 -14.04 -1.70 21.78
CA SER A 292 -13.07 -0.98 22.59
C SER A 292 -11.95 -1.93 23.04
N ILE A 293 -10.83 -1.39 23.52
CA ILE A 293 -9.78 -2.22 24.16
C ILE A 293 -10.26 -2.95 25.42
N ASP A 294 -11.29 -2.42 26.09
CA ASP A 294 -11.85 -2.99 27.31
C ASP A 294 -12.77 -4.18 27.02
N ASP A 295 -13.48 -4.13 25.89
CA ASP A 295 -14.45 -5.15 25.47
C ASP A 295 -13.87 -6.17 24.47
N ALA A 296 -12.68 -5.89 23.93
CA ALA A 296 -12.06 -6.74 22.94
C ALA A 296 -11.74 -8.16 23.48
N PRO A 297 -11.84 -9.20 22.62
CA PRO A 297 -11.38 -10.54 22.94
C PRO A 297 -9.95 -10.57 23.53
N ARG A 298 -9.76 -11.39 24.57
CA ARG A 298 -8.46 -11.51 25.27
C ARG A 298 -7.42 -12.40 24.56
N LYS A 299 -7.81 -13.10 23.50
CA LYS A 299 -6.96 -14.04 22.74
C LYS A 299 -7.23 -13.86 21.24
N TRP A 300 -6.14 -13.85 20.48
CA TRP A 300 -6.13 -13.64 19.04
C TRP A 300 -5.42 -14.80 18.36
N ASP A 301 -5.96 -15.29 17.26
CA ASP A 301 -5.18 -16.13 16.35
C ASP A 301 -4.24 -15.23 15.55
N ILE A 302 -4.72 -14.08 15.07
CA ILE A 302 -3.90 -13.08 14.40
C ILE A 302 -4.20 -11.71 15.01
N LEU A 303 -3.17 -10.96 15.37
CA LEU A 303 -3.28 -9.53 15.69
C LEU A 303 -2.56 -8.72 14.62
N VAL A 304 -3.27 -7.83 13.94
CA VAL A 304 -2.74 -6.92 12.93
C VAL A 304 -2.53 -5.53 13.55
N ILE A 305 -1.34 -4.97 13.36
CA ILE A 305 -0.97 -3.61 13.80
C ILE A 305 -0.55 -2.82 12.56
N PRO A 306 -1.47 -2.07 11.93
CA PRO A 306 -1.16 -1.20 10.81
C PRO A 306 -0.28 -0.03 11.26
N GLY A 307 0.44 0.56 10.31
CA GLY A 307 1.15 1.82 10.48
C GLY A 307 0.29 3.03 10.15
N GLY A 308 0.92 4.18 10.20
CA GLY A 308 0.33 5.48 9.92
C GLY A 308 1.06 6.60 10.66
N PRO A 309 0.84 7.87 10.25
CA PRO A 309 1.42 9.04 10.92
C PRO A 309 1.04 9.19 12.40
N GLY A 310 -0.01 8.50 12.85
CA GLY A 310 -0.46 8.51 14.26
C GLY A 310 0.35 7.63 15.21
N ASP A 311 1.32 6.85 14.72
CA ASP A 311 2.08 5.87 15.51
C ASP A 311 2.85 6.49 16.68
N GLU A 312 3.43 7.68 16.51
CA GLU A 312 4.14 8.36 17.60
C GLU A 312 3.19 8.83 18.71
N ALA A 313 1.99 9.30 18.35
CA ALA A 313 0.97 9.64 19.32
C ALA A 313 0.44 8.37 20.01
N PHE A 314 0.30 7.27 19.26
CA PHE A 314 -0.11 5.97 19.78
C PHE A 314 0.85 5.47 20.87
N ILE A 315 2.16 5.54 20.65
CA ILE A 315 3.16 5.06 21.61
C ILE A 315 3.14 5.86 22.92
N LYS A 316 2.70 7.13 22.88
CA LYS A 316 2.50 7.95 24.08
C LYS A 316 1.19 7.63 24.81
N ASN A 317 0.25 6.95 24.17
CA ASN A 317 -0.98 6.47 24.80
C ASN A 317 -0.71 5.16 25.56
N ILE A 318 -0.41 5.29 26.85
CA ILE A 318 -0.04 4.16 27.73
C ILE A 318 -1.11 3.06 27.73
N LYS A 319 -2.40 3.41 27.70
CA LYS A 319 -3.50 2.42 27.72
C LYS A 319 -3.48 1.57 26.45
N MET A 320 -3.38 2.21 25.29
CA MET A 320 -3.32 1.52 24.00
C MET A 320 -2.04 0.69 23.86
N LEU A 321 -0.90 1.24 24.27
CA LEU A 321 0.39 0.52 24.22
C LEU A 321 0.37 -0.72 25.13
N GLU A 322 -0.18 -0.60 26.35
CA GLU A 322 -0.36 -1.74 27.25
C GLU A 322 -1.32 -2.79 26.69
N TYR A 323 -2.43 -2.35 26.07
CA TYR A 323 -3.34 -3.26 25.39
C TYR A 323 -2.60 -4.05 24.32
N VAL A 324 -1.87 -3.38 23.42
CA VAL A 324 -1.09 -4.04 22.36
C VAL A 324 -0.08 -5.02 22.97
N ARG A 325 0.65 -4.62 24.01
CA ARG A 325 1.59 -5.52 24.71
C ARG A 325 0.89 -6.80 25.20
N LYS A 326 -0.24 -6.66 25.89
CA LYS A 326 -1.01 -7.80 26.44
C LYS A 326 -1.61 -8.67 25.33
N ALA A 327 -2.19 -8.04 24.29
CA ALA A 327 -2.82 -8.72 23.17
C ALA A 327 -1.79 -9.46 22.30
N ALA A 328 -0.69 -8.80 21.91
CA ALA A 328 0.39 -9.37 21.11
C ALA A 328 1.12 -10.51 21.84
N THR A 329 1.26 -10.43 23.17
CA THR A 329 1.81 -11.54 23.96
C THR A 329 0.95 -12.80 23.84
N LYS A 330 -0.38 -12.65 23.82
CA LYS A 330 -1.35 -13.75 23.77
C LYS A 330 -1.74 -14.18 22.36
N ALA A 331 -1.46 -13.35 21.35
CA ALA A 331 -1.73 -13.67 19.95
C ALA A 331 -0.84 -14.84 19.49
N LYS A 332 -1.40 -15.74 18.67
CA LYS A 332 -0.59 -16.79 18.02
C LYS A 332 0.37 -16.18 17.02
N ASP A 333 -0.11 -15.22 16.23
CA ASP A 333 0.67 -14.43 15.28
C ASP A 333 0.37 -12.95 15.38
N VAL A 334 1.40 -12.14 15.16
CA VAL A 334 1.30 -10.67 15.12
C VAL A 334 1.86 -10.20 13.81
N LEU A 335 1.04 -9.53 13.01
CA LEU A 335 1.38 -8.98 11.71
C LEU A 335 1.42 -7.46 11.85
N THR A 336 2.53 -6.86 11.45
CA THR A 336 2.70 -5.39 11.45
C THR A 336 3.04 -4.93 10.05
N VAL A 337 2.60 -3.73 9.69
CA VAL A 337 2.90 -3.11 8.39
C VAL A 337 3.40 -1.70 8.64
N SER A 338 4.39 -1.26 7.85
CA SER A 338 4.92 0.11 7.86
C SER A 338 5.45 0.51 9.23
N THR A 339 4.98 1.62 9.78
CA THR A 339 5.34 2.08 11.11
C THR A 339 4.65 1.30 12.24
N GLY A 340 3.74 0.36 11.94
CA GLY A 340 3.16 -0.54 12.94
C GLY A 340 4.21 -1.38 13.68
N SER A 341 5.34 -1.67 13.03
CA SER A 341 6.51 -2.30 13.67
C SER A 341 7.09 -1.44 14.81
N ARG A 342 7.00 -0.10 14.72
CA ARG A 342 7.43 0.83 15.77
C ARG A 342 6.55 0.69 17.01
N ILE A 343 5.24 0.59 16.82
CA ILE A 343 4.27 0.36 17.91
C ILE A 343 4.61 -0.95 18.64
N LEU A 344 4.85 -2.02 17.89
CA LEU A 344 5.21 -3.30 18.48
C LEU A 344 6.58 -3.25 19.17
N ALA A 345 7.58 -2.59 18.59
CA ALA A 345 8.89 -2.38 19.21
C ALA A 345 8.79 -1.62 20.54
N ALA A 346 7.94 -0.60 20.62
CA ALA A 346 7.71 0.17 21.84
C ALA A 346 7.15 -0.65 23.01
N THR A 347 6.58 -1.83 22.76
CA THR A 347 6.15 -2.75 23.82
C THR A 347 7.28 -3.59 24.42
N GLY A 348 8.48 -3.56 23.82
CA GLY A 348 9.63 -4.43 24.13
C GLY A 348 9.52 -5.85 23.55
N LEU A 349 8.45 -6.19 22.83
CA LEU A 349 8.23 -7.54 22.31
C LEU A 349 9.11 -7.91 21.12
N LEU A 350 9.74 -6.93 20.46
CA LEU A 350 10.69 -7.16 19.36
C LEU A 350 12.16 -7.19 19.82
N ASP A 351 12.45 -7.01 21.11
CA ASP A 351 13.84 -6.97 21.59
C ASP A 351 14.55 -8.30 21.29
N GLY A 352 15.70 -8.22 20.64
CA GLY A 352 16.50 -9.35 20.17
C GLY A 352 15.98 -10.06 18.91
N LYS A 353 14.81 -9.66 18.38
CA LYS A 353 14.14 -10.23 17.20
C LYS A 353 14.51 -9.48 15.92
N TYR A 354 14.46 -10.17 14.80
CA TYR A 354 14.56 -9.56 13.48
C TYR A 354 13.22 -8.93 13.07
N ALA A 355 13.28 -7.70 12.55
CA ALA A 355 12.11 -6.97 12.09
C ALA A 355 12.47 -6.00 10.96
N THR A 356 11.48 -5.58 10.16
CA THR A 356 11.55 -4.45 9.23
C THR A 356 10.45 -3.43 9.55
N ALA A 357 10.55 -2.24 8.98
CA ALA A 357 9.56 -1.16 9.10
C ALA A 357 9.60 -0.29 7.84
N LYS A 358 8.73 0.73 7.76
CA LYS A 358 8.73 1.72 6.67
C LYS A 358 10.14 2.28 6.42
N LYS A 359 10.63 2.23 5.18
CA LYS A 359 12.03 2.54 4.84
C LYS A 359 12.45 3.96 5.18
N THR A 360 11.57 4.92 4.92
CA THR A 360 11.86 6.34 5.21
C THR A 360 11.99 6.62 6.71
N GLU A 361 11.50 5.70 7.54
CA GLU A 361 11.48 5.84 9.00
C GLU A 361 12.38 4.84 9.73
N ILE A 362 12.80 3.74 9.08
CA ILE A 362 13.44 2.61 9.78
C ILE A 362 14.74 3.00 10.48
N LEU A 363 15.52 3.94 9.93
CA LEU A 363 16.74 4.41 10.58
C LEU A 363 16.44 5.16 11.90
N LYS A 364 15.36 5.95 11.93
CA LYS A 364 14.91 6.64 13.16
C LYS A 364 14.36 5.62 14.17
N ILE A 365 13.59 4.65 13.70
CA ILE A 365 13.05 3.56 14.52
C ILE A 365 14.20 2.73 15.12
N GLN A 366 15.22 2.40 14.33
CA GLN A 366 16.39 1.67 14.78
C GLN A 366 17.17 2.42 15.87
N ALA A 367 17.32 3.73 15.73
CA ALA A 367 17.95 4.55 16.77
C ALA A 367 17.15 4.57 18.08
N ALA A 368 15.81 4.60 17.99
CA ALA A 368 14.92 4.60 19.15
C ALA A 368 14.81 3.22 19.84
N TYR A 369 14.90 2.14 19.07
CA TYR A 369 14.74 0.75 19.55
C TYR A 369 15.93 -0.12 19.11
N PRO A 370 17.14 0.12 19.67
CA PRO A 370 18.38 -0.53 19.22
C PRO A 370 18.49 -2.00 19.62
N ALA A 371 17.65 -2.47 20.55
CA ALA A 371 17.59 -3.88 20.95
C ALA A 371 16.98 -4.78 19.86
N VAL A 372 16.22 -4.21 18.92
CA VAL A 372 15.62 -4.93 17.79
C VAL A 372 16.63 -5.04 16.65
N LYS A 373 16.70 -6.20 15.99
CA LYS A 373 17.60 -6.46 14.86
C LYS A 373 16.94 -6.02 13.55
N TRP A 374 16.95 -4.72 13.28
CA TRP A 374 16.31 -4.13 12.10
C TRP A 374 16.97 -4.53 10.78
N ILE A 375 16.15 -4.94 9.81
CA ILE A 375 16.56 -5.27 8.44
C ILE A 375 15.96 -4.22 7.49
N VAL A 376 16.81 -3.32 6.98
CA VAL A 376 16.42 -2.11 6.24
C VAL A 376 15.97 -2.36 4.80
N ASN A 377 16.51 -3.39 4.15
CA ASN A 377 16.27 -3.68 2.73
C ASN A 377 15.47 -4.97 2.55
N ARG A 378 14.37 -5.12 3.28
CA ARG A 378 13.43 -6.21 3.03
C ARG A 378 11.98 -5.76 3.09
N ARG A 379 11.21 -6.27 2.11
CA ARG A 379 9.76 -6.06 2.04
C ARG A 379 9.05 -6.58 3.29
N TRP A 380 9.46 -7.75 3.77
CA TRP A 380 9.01 -8.28 5.07
C TRP A 380 10.16 -8.90 5.85
N VAL A 381 9.89 -9.26 7.11
CA VAL A 381 10.70 -10.13 7.96
C VAL A 381 9.73 -10.90 8.86
N ASP A 382 9.92 -12.22 8.96
CA ASP A 382 9.30 -13.04 9.99
C ASP A 382 10.36 -13.56 10.97
N ASP A 383 10.09 -13.42 12.26
CA ASP A 383 10.88 -13.99 13.33
C ASP A 383 9.91 -14.58 14.36
N THR A 384 9.87 -15.91 14.44
CA THR A 384 8.92 -16.67 15.28
C THR A 384 7.45 -16.42 14.91
N LYS A 385 6.73 -15.67 15.75
CA LYS A 385 5.33 -15.28 15.56
C LYS A 385 5.13 -13.83 15.09
N TYR A 386 6.23 -13.09 15.00
CA TYR A 386 6.21 -11.68 14.61
C TYR A 386 6.51 -11.58 13.13
N TRP A 387 5.54 -11.06 12.39
CA TRP A 387 5.64 -10.76 10.97
C TRP A 387 5.62 -9.24 10.83
N THR A 388 6.64 -8.70 10.18
CA THR A 388 6.80 -7.26 10.00
C THR A 388 6.98 -6.99 8.52
N ALA A 389 6.16 -6.10 7.97
CA ALA A 389 6.30 -5.60 6.61
C ALA A 389 6.82 -4.17 6.64
N SER A 390 7.58 -3.81 5.61
CA SER A 390 8.05 -2.45 5.33
C SER A 390 6.87 -1.57 4.88
N GLY A 391 6.91 -0.88 3.74
CA GLY A 391 5.82 0.01 3.32
C GLY A 391 4.45 -0.65 3.15
N SER A 392 3.42 0.17 2.96
CA SER A 392 2.01 -0.23 2.93
C SER A 392 1.75 -1.43 2.01
N THR A 393 2.27 -1.40 0.79
CA THR A 393 2.05 -2.48 -0.19
C THR A 393 2.83 -3.75 0.14
N ALA A 394 3.88 -3.68 0.96
CA ALA A 394 4.62 -4.85 1.43
C ALA A 394 3.79 -5.75 2.35
N GLY A 395 2.69 -5.23 2.89
CA GLY A 395 1.68 -6.04 3.59
C GLY A 395 1.06 -7.13 2.71
N LEU A 396 0.92 -6.89 1.39
CA LEU A 396 0.41 -7.88 0.43
C LEU A 396 1.41 -9.03 0.26
N ASP A 397 2.69 -8.70 0.10
CA ASP A 397 3.76 -9.71 0.00
C ASP A 397 3.91 -10.53 1.28
N MET A 398 3.78 -9.85 2.42
CA MET A 398 3.81 -10.51 3.73
C MET A 398 2.61 -11.42 3.89
N GLY A 399 1.42 -10.99 3.48
CA GLY A 399 0.20 -11.77 3.50
C GLY A 399 0.33 -13.06 2.67
N PHE A 400 0.84 -12.96 1.44
CA PHE A 400 1.10 -14.13 0.60
C PHE A 400 2.08 -15.09 1.29
N ALA A 401 3.24 -14.60 1.73
CA ALA A 401 4.25 -15.42 2.41
C ALA A 401 3.73 -16.06 3.70
N TYR A 402 2.93 -15.32 4.48
CA TYR A 402 2.28 -15.80 5.69
C TYR A 402 1.37 -16.99 5.40
N VAL A 403 0.48 -16.87 4.41
CA VAL A 403 -0.42 -17.96 4.03
C VAL A 403 0.35 -19.17 3.50
N THR A 404 1.36 -18.95 2.66
CA THR A 404 2.21 -20.01 2.13
C THR A 404 2.87 -20.81 3.25
N ARG A 405 3.45 -20.14 4.25
CA ARG A 405 4.23 -20.79 5.32
C ARG A 405 3.38 -21.35 6.46
N ARG A 406 2.27 -20.70 6.80
CA ARG A 406 1.41 -21.12 7.93
C ARG A 406 0.32 -22.09 7.52
N TYR A 407 -0.05 -22.11 6.24
CA TYR A 407 -1.08 -22.99 5.71
C TYR A 407 -0.50 -23.83 4.57
N ASN A 408 -0.53 -23.33 3.34
CA ASN A 408 0.08 -23.99 2.20
C ASN A 408 0.14 -23.07 0.98
N LEU A 409 1.03 -23.42 0.03
CA LEU A 409 1.21 -22.68 -1.22
C LEU A 409 -0.07 -22.63 -2.07
N LYS A 410 -0.79 -23.75 -2.20
CA LYS A 410 -2.01 -23.82 -3.03
C LYS A 410 -3.10 -22.84 -2.58
N ALA A 411 -3.25 -22.64 -1.27
CA ALA A 411 -4.12 -21.63 -0.70
C ALA A 411 -3.66 -20.21 -1.07
N ALA A 412 -2.37 -19.93 -0.96
CA ALA A 412 -1.80 -18.64 -1.31
C ALA A 412 -1.93 -18.33 -2.81
N GLU A 413 -1.65 -19.30 -3.69
CA GLU A 413 -1.80 -19.19 -5.15
C GLU A 413 -3.25 -18.94 -5.57
N LYS A 414 -4.21 -19.59 -4.89
CA LYS A 414 -5.63 -19.34 -5.13
C LYS A 414 -6.02 -17.90 -4.82
N ILE A 415 -5.52 -17.34 -3.72
CA ILE A 415 -5.75 -15.92 -3.39
C ILE A 415 -5.10 -15.06 -4.46
N ALA A 416 -3.83 -15.31 -4.74
CA ALA A 416 -3.06 -14.53 -5.71
C ALA A 416 -3.74 -14.48 -7.08
N THR A 417 -4.32 -15.61 -7.52
CA THR A 417 -5.13 -15.67 -8.75
C THR A 417 -6.41 -14.83 -8.62
N ASN A 418 -7.15 -14.97 -7.52
CA ASN A 418 -8.39 -14.22 -7.30
C ASN A 418 -8.17 -12.70 -7.17
N THR A 419 -7.00 -12.28 -6.68
CA THR A 419 -6.64 -10.88 -6.48
C THR A 419 -5.75 -10.31 -7.58
N GLU A 420 -5.46 -11.10 -8.63
CA GLU A 420 -4.54 -10.75 -9.71
C GLU A 420 -3.19 -10.24 -9.18
N TYR A 421 -2.70 -10.89 -8.13
CA TYR A 421 -1.45 -10.60 -7.48
C TYR A 421 -0.31 -11.46 -8.01
N VAL A 422 0.75 -10.81 -8.49
CA VAL A 422 2.00 -11.47 -8.90
C VAL A 422 2.93 -11.54 -7.69
N PRO A 423 3.18 -12.74 -7.12
CA PRO A 423 3.94 -12.83 -5.88
C PRO A 423 5.40 -12.41 -6.02
N ILE A 424 5.87 -11.51 -5.15
CA ILE A 424 7.30 -11.29 -4.95
C ILE A 424 7.81 -12.37 -3.99
N THR A 425 8.40 -13.44 -4.55
CA THR A 425 8.89 -14.58 -3.78
C THR A 425 10.25 -14.35 -3.13
N ASN A 426 10.99 -13.32 -3.56
CA ASN A 426 12.28 -12.93 -2.96
C ASN A 426 12.17 -11.57 -2.23
N PRO A 427 12.25 -11.54 -0.89
CA PRO A 427 12.13 -10.32 -0.09
C PRO A 427 13.31 -9.34 -0.23
N VAL A 428 14.44 -9.80 -0.76
CA VAL A 428 15.67 -9.02 -0.94
C VAL A 428 15.59 -8.19 -2.23
N ARG A 429 14.76 -8.60 -3.19
CA ARG A 429 14.47 -7.81 -4.39
C ARG A 429 13.45 -6.72 -4.04
N ASP A 430 13.96 -5.70 -3.36
CA ASP A 430 13.25 -4.45 -3.17
C ASP A 430 13.82 -3.43 -4.16
N PRO A 431 13.11 -3.08 -5.24
CA PRO A 431 13.61 -2.12 -6.23
C PRO A 431 13.66 -0.69 -5.68
N PHE A 432 13.17 -0.45 -4.46
CA PHE A 432 13.29 0.81 -3.72
C PHE A 432 14.25 0.72 -2.54
N GLY A 433 15.10 -0.31 -2.48
CA GLY A 433 16.08 -0.44 -1.41
C GLY A 433 16.92 0.83 -1.24
N LEU A 434 17.15 1.23 0.01
CA LEU A 434 18.18 2.24 0.28
C LEU A 434 19.51 1.68 -0.22
N PRO A 435 20.39 2.48 -0.86
CA PRO A 435 21.73 2.01 -1.19
C PRO A 435 22.32 1.42 0.07
N THR A 436 22.64 0.13 0.03
CA THR A 436 23.27 -0.56 1.15
C THR A 436 24.47 0.29 1.54
N PRO A 437 24.57 0.82 2.77
CA PRO A 437 25.82 1.40 3.21
C PRO A 437 26.88 0.33 2.94
N ALA A 438 27.96 0.69 2.24
CA ALA A 438 29.10 -0.20 2.14
C ALA A 438 29.39 -0.71 3.56
N PRO A 439 29.57 -2.02 3.78
CA PRO A 439 29.84 -2.54 5.11
C PRO A 439 30.94 -1.66 5.69
N SER A 440 30.64 -0.97 6.79
CA SER A 440 31.65 -0.25 7.52
C SER A 440 32.66 -1.33 7.91
N VAL A 441 33.76 -1.38 7.16
CA VAL A 441 34.93 -2.13 7.54
C VAL A 441 35.38 -1.42 8.81
N VAL A 442 34.88 -1.88 9.95
CA VAL A 442 35.56 -1.69 11.21
C VAL A 442 36.96 -2.23 10.94
N PRO A 443 38.00 -1.38 10.89
CA PRO A 443 39.34 -1.88 10.66
C PRO A 443 39.59 -2.92 11.74
N ALA A 444 40.01 -4.12 11.34
CA ALA A 444 40.42 -5.14 12.29
C ALA A 444 41.33 -4.48 13.34
N PRO A 445 41.12 -4.73 14.65
CA PRO A 445 41.98 -4.16 15.68
C PRO A 445 43.42 -4.48 15.29
N LYS A 446 44.25 -3.43 15.18
CA LYS A 446 45.66 -3.59 14.82
C LYS A 446 46.26 -4.63 15.78
N PRO A 447 47.00 -5.62 15.28
CA PRO A 447 47.69 -6.57 16.15
C PRO A 447 48.57 -5.76 17.12
N PRO A 448 48.69 -6.20 18.39
CA PRO A 448 49.49 -5.49 19.37
C PRO A 448 50.90 -5.30 18.83
N PRO A 449 51.50 -4.11 19.01
CA PRO A 449 52.84 -3.85 18.52
C PRO A 449 53.81 -4.86 19.13
N LYS A 450 54.71 -5.41 18.30
CA LYS A 450 55.80 -6.28 18.77
C LYS A 450 56.56 -5.57 19.90
N PRO A 451 57.01 -6.30 20.95
CA PRO A 451 57.82 -5.72 22.00
C PRO A 451 59.02 -5.00 21.38
N ARG A 452 59.21 -3.72 21.73
CA ARG A 452 60.41 -2.96 21.34
C ARG A 452 61.60 -3.52 22.10
N GLU A 453 62.70 -3.77 21.40
CA GLU A 453 64.01 -4.00 22.00
C GLU A 453 64.43 -2.79 22.85
N PRO A 454 65.18 -3.01 23.94
CA PRO A 454 65.58 -1.93 24.84
C PRO A 454 66.57 -0.97 24.14
N PRO A 455 66.52 0.34 24.45
CA PRO A 455 67.25 1.34 23.70
C PRO A 455 68.75 1.36 24.05
N SER A 456 69.59 1.47 23.04
CA SER A 456 70.98 1.93 23.19
C SER A 456 70.99 3.44 23.43
N SER A 457 71.81 3.84 24.40
CA SER A 457 71.96 5.19 24.96
C SER A 457 72.38 6.27 23.97
N SER A 458 72.10 7.51 24.38
CA SER A 458 72.71 8.79 24.00
C SER A 458 72.00 9.62 22.92
N ALA A 459 71.17 10.55 23.38
CA ALA A 459 71.20 11.97 22.98
C ALA A 459 70.08 12.72 23.72
N VAL A 460 70.45 13.74 24.47
CA VAL A 460 69.54 14.65 25.18
C VAL A 460 69.15 15.78 24.22
N PRO A 461 67.86 16.04 23.95
CA PRO A 461 67.41 17.29 23.33
C PRO A 461 67.09 18.36 24.38
N PRO A 462 67.27 19.66 24.07
CA PRO A 462 67.11 20.77 25.02
C PRO A 462 65.63 21.07 25.36
N PRO A 463 65.34 21.77 26.48
CA PRO A 463 63.99 21.99 26.95
C PRO A 463 63.22 23.04 26.14
N ASN A 464 61.90 22.83 25.98
CA ASN A 464 60.98 23.77 25.35
C ASN A 464 60.73 25.02 26.22
N PRO A 465 60.49 26.21 25.61
CA PRO A 465 60.12 27.42 26.34
C PRO A 465 58.68 27.35 26.93
N PRO A 466 58.39 28.13 27.99
CA PRO A 466 57.16 28.01 28.77
C PRO A 466 55.92 28.63 28.09
N PRO A 467 54.70 28.19 28.46
CA PRO A 467 53.45 28.67 27.86
C PRO A 467 53.03 30.07 28.36
N VAL A 468 52.45 30.86 27.47
CA VAL A 468 51.84 32.18 27.75
C VAL A 468 50.42 31.98 28.34
N PRO A 469 49.99 32.73 29.38
CA PRO A 469 48.70 32.51 30.04
C PRO A 469 47.51 33.07 29.25
N GLN A 470 46.39 32.33 29.28
CA GLN A 470 45.07 32.78 28.83
C GLN A 470 44.53 33.90 29.73
N GLN A 471 44.08 35.00 29.12
CA GLN A 471 43.23 35.99 29.78
C GLN A 471 41.76 35.70 29.49
N THR A 472 40.97 35.51 30.54
CA THR A 472 39.52 35.62 30.55
C THR A 472 39.10 37.08 30.62
N PRO A 473 37.95 37.44 30.03
CA PRO A 473 37.09 38.43 30.67
C PRO A 473 35.66 37.93 30.87
N SER A 474 35.13 38.38 31.99
CA SER A 474 33.83 38.14 32.60
C SER A 474 32.69 38.99 32.01
N SER A 475 31.49 38.40 32.13
CA SER A 475 30.17 38.99 32.45
C SER A 475 29.46 40.00 31.53
N SER A 476 28.26 39.55 31.13
CA SER A 476 26.94 40.21 31.13
C SER A 476 26.67 41.40 30.20
N THR A 477 25.80 41.18 29.20
CA THR A 477 24.60 42.00 28.98
C THR A 477 23.67 41.32 27.96
N VAL A 478 22.39 41.18 28.34
CA VAL A 478 21.29 40.67 27.50
C VAL A 478 20.66 41.86 26.75
N PRO A 479 20.48 41.83 25.42
CA PRO A 479 19.76 42.88 24.70
C PRO A 479 18.24 42.63 24.64
N PRO A 480 17.40 43.69 24.63
CA PRO A 480 15.94 43.58 24.59
C PRO A 480 15.39 43.22 23.19
N PRO A 481 14.14 42.71 23.09
CA PRO A 481 13.56 42.23 21.83
C PRO A 481 13.13 43.37 20.88
N LYS A 482 13.24 43.12 19.58
CA LYS A 482 12.85 44.04 18.49
C LYS A 482 11.32 44.15 18.35
N PRO A 483 10.78 45.34 17.98
CA PRO A 483 9.35 45.53 17.71
C PRO A 483 8.93 45.00 16.32
N PRO A 484 7.64 44.67 16.11
CA PRO A 484 7.12 44.08 14.87
C PRO A 484 6.96 45.10 13.73
N PRO A 485 7.03 44.66 12.45
CA PRO A 485 6.89 45.54 11.29
C PRO A 485 5.43 45.98 11.04
N LYS A 486 5.26 47.22 10.56
CA LYS A 486 3.96 47.83 10.21
C LYS A 486 3.36 47.26 8.89
N PRO A 487 2.03 47.31 8.70
CA PRO A 487 1.35 46.80 7.50
C PRO A 487 1.63 47.67 6.27
N ARG A 488 1.72 47.05 5.10
CA ARG A 488 1.94 47.70 3.81
C ARG A 488 0.59 47.87 3.09
N GLU A 489 0.27 49.11 2.71
CA GLU A 489 -0.94 49.46 1.96
C GLU A 489 -0.87 48.97 0.50
N THR A 490 -1.97 48.39 0.02
CA THR A 490 -2.23 48.00 -1.38
C THR A 490 -2.70 49.20 -2.21
N PRO A 491 -2.17 49.44 -3.42
CA PRO A 491 -2.80 50.34 -4.39
C PRO A 491 -3.87 49.62 -5.23
N ALA A 492 -4.95 50.33 -5.52
CA ALA A 492 -6.07 49.92 -6.37
C ALA A 492 -5.68 49.79 -7.88
N PRO A 493 -6.43 49.01 -8.69
CA PRO A 493 -6.08 48.75 -10.09
C PRO A 493 -6.64 49.81 -11.05
N PRO A 494 -5.99 50.08 -12.20
CA PRO A 494 -6.61 50.85 -13.27
C PRO A 494 -7.39 49.97 -14.26
N LEU A 495 -8.45 50.57 -14.80
CA LEU A 495 -9.41 50.03 -15.77
C LEU A 495 -8.83 49.72 -17.16
N ALA A 496 -9.51 48.80 -17.85
CA ALA A 496 -9.26 48.25 -19.17
C ALA A 496 -9.47 49.23 -20.35
N THR A 497 -8.86 48.92 -21.51
CA THR A 497 -9.39 49.11 -22.89
C THR A 497 -8.45 48.45 -23.94
N PRO A 498 -8.88 48.22 -25.20
CA PRO A 498 -8.85 46.90 -25.85
C PRO A 498 -7.76 46.68 -26.94
N ALA A 499 -7.71 45.44 -27.42
CA ALA A 499 -6.82 44.86 -28.43
C ALA A 499 -6.77 45.58 -29.80
N PRO A 500 -5.78 45.21 -30.64
CA PRO A 500 -6.18 44.68 -31.95
C PRO A 500 -5.46 43.37 -32.35
N SER A 501 -6.18 42.62 -33.18
CA SER A 501 -5.82 41.42 -33.92
C SER A 501 -4.63 41.61 -34.87
N THR A 502 -3.84 40.56 -35.09
CA THR A 502 -3.31 40.23 -36.43
C THR A 502 -2.92 38.75 -36.54
N THR A 503 -3.38 38.17 -37.63
CA THR A 503 -3.09 36.86 -38.22
C THR A 503 -1.65 36.78 -38.75
N GLN A 504 -0.97 35.63 -38.60
CA GLN A 504 -0.21 34.96 -39.68
C GLN A 504 0.34 33.57 -39.26
N THR A 505 0.47 32.73 -40.28
CA THR A 505 0.59 31.25 -40.36
C THR A 505 2.05 30.74 -40.28
N PRO A 506 2.36 29.41 -40.42
CA PRO A 506 3.37 28.72 -39.62
C PRO A 506 4.71 28.50 -40.33
N GLY A 507 5.78 28.22 -39.56
CA GLY A 507 7.02 27.74 -40.13
C GLY A 507 8.06 27.27 -39.11
N ALA A 508 8.63 26.10 -39.41
CA ALA A 508 9.89 25.53 -38.91
C ALA A 508 9.90 24.94 -37.49
N GLY A 509 9.72 23.62 -37.41
CA GLY A 509 10.12 22.83 -36.24
C GLY A 509 11.64 22.58 -36.20
N PRO A 510 12.18 22.11 -35.06
CA PRO A 510 13.47 21.45 -35.02
C PRO A 510 13.32 19.91 -34.90
N ALA A 511 14.28 19.24 -35.54
CA ALA A 511 14.46 17.79 -35.65
C ALA A 511 14.68 17.09 -34.29
N PRO A 512 14.53 15.75 -34.23
CA PRO A 512 14.28 15.01 -32.99
C PRO A 512 15.56 14.76 -32.19
N ALA A 513 15.47 14.94 -30.87
CA ALA A 513 16.46 14.43 -29.93
C ALA A 513 16.41 12.90 -29.87
N ALA A 514 17.59 12.29 -29.83
CA ALA A 514 17.83 10.85 -29.91
C ALA A 514 17.00 10.05 -28.89
N LYS A 515 16.29 9.02 -29.39
CA LYS A 515 15.71 7.94 -28.59
C LYS A 515 16.85 7.12 -27.98
N GLY A 516 16.99 7.18 -26.66
CA GLY A 516 17.68 6.15 -25.89
C GLY A 516 16.70 5.02 -25.63
N ASP A 517 16.72 4.00 -26.49
CA ASP A 517 15.94 2.78 -26.30
C ASP A 517 16.53 1.98 -25.11
N TYR A 518 15.90 2.09 -23.95
CA TYR A 518 16.07 1.09 -22.89
C TYR A 518 15.13 -0.08 -23.18
N VAL A 519 15.61 -1.05 -23.97
CA VAL A 519 14.96 -2.35 -24.13
C VAL A 519 15.19 -3.14 -22.85
N TYR A 520 14.15 -3.25 -22.02
CA TYR A 520 14.10 -4.27 -20.98
C TYR A 520 13.84 -5.61 -21.67
N ALA A 521 14.89 -6.42 -21.85
CA ALA A 521 14.76 -7.78 -22.34
C ALA A 521 14.02 -8.62 -21.28
N GLY A 522 12.73 -8.87 -21.51
CA GLY A 522 11.96 -9.83 -20.73
C GLY A 522 12.57 -11.23 -20.82
N PRO A 523 12.42 -12.09 -19.81
CA PRO A 523 12.95 -13.44 -19.88
C PRO A 523 12.22 -14.22 -20.97
N ALA A 524 13.00 -14.77 -21.92
CA ALA A 524 12.50 -15.76 -22.87
C ALA A 524 11.95 -16.98 -22.11
N ARG A 525 10.90 -17.61 -22.68
CA ARG A 525 10.24 -18.80 -22.13
C ARG A 525 11.27 -19.86 -21.70
N PRO A 526 11.20 -20.40 -20.47
CA PRO A 526 12.09 -21.48 -20.07
C PRO A 526 11.55 -22.84 -20.54
N ASP A 527 12.31 -23.52 -21.40
CA ASP A 527 12.19 -24.96 -21.61
C ASP A 527 12.72 -25.73 -20.39
N SER A 528 12.25 -26.97 -20.21
CA SER A 528 12.39 -27.80 -19.00
C SER A 528 13.82 -27.97 -18.46
N ASP A 529 14.86 -27.85 -19.30
CA ASP A 529 16.27 -27.98 -18.87
C ASP A 529 16.81 -26.73 -18.15
N SER A 530 16.17 -25.58 -18.34
CA SER A 530 16.55 -24.32 -17.68
C SER A 530 16.10 -24.23 -16.21
N LEU A 531 15.06 -24.97 -15.82
CA LEU A 531 14.57 -25.05 -14.44
C LEU A 531 15.57 -25.74 -13.49
N ASN A 532 16.25 -26.79 -13.96
CA ASN A 532 17.27 -27.49 -13.17
C ASN A 532 18.55 -26.66 -12.99
N THR A 533 18.91 -25.90 -14.03
CA THR A 533 20.05 -24.98 -13.99
C THR A 533 19.75 -23.74 -13.13
N TRP A 534 18.50 -23.28 -13.11
CA TRP A 534 18.05 -22.18 -12.24
C TRP A 534 17.99 -22.58 -10.75
N CYS A 535 17.53 -23.80 -10.43
CA CYS A 535 17.49 -24.32 -9.06
C CYS A 535 18.88 -24.50 -8.44
N SER A 536 19.85 -25.01 -9.21
CA SER A 536 21.22 -25.26 -8.71
C SER A 536 22.02 -23.97 -8.43
N VAL A 537 21.70 -22.87 -9.11
CA VAL A 537 22.36 -21.57 -8.91
C VAL A 537 21.67 -20.73 -7.81
N ASN A 538 20.34 -20.81 -7.66
CA ASN A 538 19.58 -19.92 -6.78
C ASN A 538 19.13 -20.53 -5.44
N CYS A 539 19.16 -21.86 -5.29
CA CYS A 539 18.69 -22.56 -4.08
C CYS A 539 19.62 -23.72 -3.62
N PRO A 540 20.92 -23.49 -3.36
CA PRO A 540 21.85 -24.56 -2.99
C PRO A 540 21.50 -25.27 -1.66
N GLN A 541 20.66 -24.65 -0.81
CA GLN A 541 20.22 -25.23 0.47
C GLN A 541 19.00 -26.16 0.35
N PHE A 542 18.40 -26.28 -0.83
CA PHE A 542 17.18 -27.06 -1.07
C PHE A 542 17.36 -28.22 -2.06
N CYS A 543 18.60 -28.61 -2.38
CA CYS A 543 18.89 -29.83 -3.14
C CYS A 543 19.16 -31.02 -2.21
N PRO A 544 18.19 -31.90 -1.92
CA PRO A 544 18.49 -33.24 -1.45
C PRO A 544 19.06 -34.04 -2.63
N THR A 545 20.30 -34.53 -2.47
CA THR A 545 21.11 -35.25 -3.47
C THR A 545 20.58 -36.63 -3.90
N GLN A 546 19.26 -36.90 -3.92
CA GLN A 546 18.75 -38.24 -4.21
C GLN A 546 17.53 -38.38 -5.14
N PHE A 547 16.98 -37.31 -5.74
CA PHE A 547 15.73 -37.44 -6.53
C PHE A 547 15.88 -37.47 -8.07
N CYS A 548 17.06 -37.76 -8.61
CA CYS A 548 17.23 -37.96 -10.06
C CYS A 548 17.96 -39.27 -10.36
N LYS A 549 17.21 -40.39 -10.34
CA LYS A 549 17.49 -41.58 -11.16
C LYS A 549 16.22 -42.43 -11.30
N LYS A 550 15.82 -42.68 -12.57
CA LYS A 550 14.69 -43.49 -13.09
C LYS A 550 13.34 -42.77 -13.03
N LYS A 551 12.50 -42.70 -14.06
CA LYS A 551 12.37 -43.25 -15.44
C LYS A 551 11.32 -42.31 -16.12
N GLY A 552 11.24 -42.08 -17.43
CA GLY A 552 11.50 -43.00 -18.53
C GLY A 552 10.34 -44.00 -18.73
N GLU A 553 9.09 -43.50 -18.83
CA GLU A 553 7.91 -44.10 -19.48
C GLU A 553 6.75 -43.10 -19.48
#